data_AF-A0AAW8VA76-F1
#
_entry.id   AF-A0AAW8VA76-F1
#
_cell.length_a   1.000
_cell.length_b   1.000
_cell.length_c   1.000
_cell.angle_alpha   90.00
_cell.angle_beta   90.00
_cell.angle_gamma   90.00
#
_symmetry.space_group_name_H-M   'P 1'
#
loop_
_entity.id
_entity.type
_entity.pdbx_description
1 polymer ?
#
loop_
_entity_poly.entity_id
_entity_poly.type
_entity_poly.pdbx_seq_one_letter_code
_entity_poly.pdbx_strand_id
1 'polypeptide(L)' 'MEKGQKVKLRNGNDAKIVFVSKFGKLLVVERINDEPPSVHWHLHNANGSFYADCESELDIVD' A
#
# COMPACT_ATOMS: atom_id res chain seq x y z
N MET A 1 -9.55 -5.96 -2.04
CA MET A 1 -8.87 -4.67 -2.26
C MET A 1 -9.03 -4.25 -3.71
N GLU A 2 -9.43 -3.00 -3.96
CA GLU A 2 -9.73 -2.50 -5.31
C GLU A 2 -9.04 -1.17 -5.61
N LYS A 3 -8.85 -0.86 -6.91
CA LYS A 3 -8.28 0.42 -7.32
C LYS A 3 -9.21 1.55 -6.88
N GLY A 4 -8.65 2.55 -6.22
CA GLY A 4 -9.37 3.71 -5.70
C GLY A 4 -9.73 3.62 -4.22
N GLN A 5 -9.67 2.42 -3.64
CA GLN A 5 -9.90 2.19 -2.22
C GLN A 5 -8.84 2.91 -1.38
N LYS A 6 -9.30 3.53 -0.28
CA LYS A 6 -8.43 4.02 0.80
C LYS A 6 -8.20 2.89 1.79
N VAL A 7 -6.97 2.74 2.23
CA VAL A 7 -6.53 1.71 3.17
C VAL A 7 -5.64 2.33 4.22
N LYS A 8 -5.50 1.64 5.36
CA LYS A 8 -4.58 2.07 6.41
C LYS A 8 -3.30 1.26 6.40
N LEU A 9 -2.17 1.95 6.45
CA LEU A 9 -0.86 1.32 6.60
C LEU A 9 -0.53 1.11 8.08
N ARG A 10 0.34 0.15 8.37
CA ARG A 10 0.77 -0.20 9.73
C ARG A 10 1.46 0.96 10.46
N ASN A 11 2.13 1.85 9.71
CA ASN A 11 2.71 3.09 10.24
C ASN A 11 1.67 4.13 10.68
N GLY A 12 0.38 3.85 10.48
CA GLY A 12 -0.73 4.71 10.88
C GLY A 12 -1.20 5.68 9.80
N ASN A 13 -0.49 5.77 8.67
CA ASN A 13 -0.84 6.68 7.58
C ASN A 13 -1.91 6.09 6.66
N ASP A 14 -2.67 6.98 6.02
CA ASP A 14 -3.62 6.62 4.99
C ASP A 14 -2.91 6.45 3.66
N ALA A 15 -3.29 5.40 2.93
CA ALA A 15 -2.84 5.17 1.56
C ALA A 15 -4.01 4.93 0.61
N LYS A 16 -3.76 5.12 -0.68
CA LYS A 16 -4.71 4.84 -1.75
C LYS A 16 -4.16 3.81 -2.70
N ILE A 17 -4.95 2.78 -2.99
CA ILE A 17 -4.62 1.79 -4.02
C ILE A 17 -4.79 2.47 -5.38
N VAL A 18 -3.71 2.57 -6.15
CA VAL A 18 -3.71 3.19 -7.48
C VAL A 18 -3.64 2.17 -8.61
N PHE A 19 -3.21 0.94 -8.30
CA PHE A 19 -3.18 -0.16 -9.26
C PHE A 19 -3.35 -1.52 -8.57
N VAL A 20 -4.05 -2.42 -9.25
CA VAL A 20 -4.23 -3.83 -8.87
C VAL A 20 -3.84 -4.69 -10.06
N SER A 21 -2.84 -5.53 -9.90
CA SER A 21 -2.39 -6.47 -10.93
C SER A 21 -3.30 -7.69 -10.99
N LYS A 22 -3.33 -8.37 -12.14
CA LYS A 22 -4.06 -9.65 -12.32
C LYS A 22 -3.55 -10.78 -11.43
N PHE A 23 -2.35 -10.63 -10.85
CA PHE A 23 -1.73 -11.58 -9.93
C PHE A 23 -1.94 -11.18 -8.46
N GLY A 24 -2.84 -10.22 -8.19
CA GLY A 24 -3.12 -9.71 -6.85
C GLY A 24 -2.05 -8.77 -6.31
N LYS A 25 -1.14 -8.24 -7.13
CA LYS A 25 -0.17 -7.25 -6.64
C LYS A 25 -0.79 -5.86 -6.58
N LEU A 26 -0.61 -5.15 -5.48
CA LEU A 26 -1.18 -3.81 -5.28
C LEU A 26 -0.09 -2.76 -5.32
N LEU A 27 -0.35 -1.62 -5.97
CA LEU A 27 0.44 -0.40 -5.82
C LEU A 27 -0.38 0.59 -4.98
N VAL A 28 0.20 1.05 -3.88
CA VAL A 28 -0.38 2.06 -2.99
C VAL A 28 0.46 3.32 -2.96
N VAL A 29 -0.23 4.47 -2.90
CA VAL A 29 0.37 5.79 -2.70
C VAL A 29 -0.04 6.26 -1.32
N GLU A 30 0.96 6.50 -0.48
CA GLU A 30 0.80 7.02 0.87
C GLU A 30 0.54 8.52 0.82
N ARG A 31 -0.37 9.01 1.66
CA ARG A 31 -0.58 10.43 1.85
C ARG A 31 0.23 10.90 3.05
N ILE A 32 1.38 11.47 2.76
CA ILE A 32 2.14 12.28 3.71
C ILE A 32 1.94 13.77 3.40
N ASN A 33 2.03 14.64 4.41
CA ASN A 33 1.93 16.10 4.26
C ASN A 33 3.20 16.72 3.62
N ASP A 34 3.89 15.97 2.76
CA ASP A 34 5.14 16.35 2.11
C ASP A 34 4.93 16.43 0.58
N GLU A 35 5.62 17.35 -0.09
CA GLU A 35 5.50 17.56 -1.53
C GLU A 35 6.88 17.45 -2.21
N PRO A 36 7.09 16.47 -3.10
CA PRO A 36 6.11 15.52 -3.62
C PRO A 36 5.75 14.41 -2.59
N PRO A 37 4.51 13.89 -2.63
CA PRO A 37 4.14 12.77 -1.76
C PRO A 37 5.07 11.58 -2.01
N SER A 38 5.43 10.87 -0.96
CA SER A 38 6.30 9.69 -1.07
C SER A 38 5.61 8.62 -1.94
N VAL A 39 6.12 8.43 -3.17
CA VAL A 39 5.65 7.38 -4.07
C VAL A 39 6.56 6.18 -3.91
N HIS A 40 6.14 5.18 -3.15
CA HIS A 40 6.83 3.91 -3.06
C HIS A 40 6.13 2.85 -3.91
N TRP A 41 6.92 2.08 -4.68
CA TRP A 41 6.44 0.85 -5.30
C TRP A 41 6.24 -0.20 -4.23
N HIS A 42 5.03 -0.25 -3.70
CA HIS A 42 4.66 -1.33 -2.82
C HIS A 42 4.33 -2.54 -3.68
N LEU A 43 4.92 -3.69 -3.34
CA LEU A 43 4.57 -4.98 -3.93
C LEU A 43 3.86 -5.75 -2.84
N HIS A 44 2.59 -5.42 -2.59
CA HIS A 44 1.76 -6.25 -1.73
C HIS A 44 1.32 -7.49 -2.49
N ASN A 45 1.23 -8.62 -1.80
CA ASN A 45 0.60 -9.84 -2.27
C ASN A 45 -0.93 -9.66 -2.37
N ALA A 46 -1.61 -10.64 -2.96
CA ALA A 46 -3.08 -10.63 -3.15
C ALA A 46 -3.89 -10.42 -1.86
N ASN A 47 -3.31 -10.78 -0.71
CA ASN A 47 -3.87 -10.62 0.63
C ASN A 47 -3.53 -9.27 1.30
N GLY A 48 -2.79 -8.38 0.64
CA GLY A 48 -2.38 -7.08 1.22
C GLY A 48 -1.12 -7.12 2.09
N SER A 49 -0.44 -8.28 2.23
CA SER A 49 0.86 -8.36 2.93
C SER A 49 2.00 -7.92 2.02
N PHE A 50 2.95 -7.12 2.50
CA PHE A 50 4.15 -6.75 1.73
C PHE A 50 5.02 -7.99 1.46
N TYR A 51 5.63 -8.08 0.27
CA TYR A 51 6.59 -9.14 -0.05
C TYR A 51 7.93 -8.84 0.64
N ALA A 52 7.99 -9.09 1.94
CA ALA A 52 9.21 -9.28 2.70
C ALA A 52 8.88 -10.31 3.78
N ASP A 53 9.81 -11.21 4.11
CA ASP A 53 9.64 -12.22 5.16
C ASP A 53 9.65 -11.60 6.58
N CYS A 54 9.28 -10.32 6.67
CA CYS A 54 9.26 -9.48 7.85
C CYS A 54 8.10 -8.48 7.76
N GLU A 55 7.51 -8.16 8.91
CA GLU A 55 6.49 -7.11 8.99
C GLU A 55 7.08 -5.77 8.54
N SER A 56 6.32 -5.04 7.72
CA SER A 56 6.68 -3.72 7.22
C SER A 56 5.75 -2.67 7.81
N GLU A 57 6.30 -1.50 8.12
CA GLU A 57 5.53 -0.30 8.42
C GLU A 57 4.54 0.08 7.30
N LEU A 58 4.80 -0.42 6.09
CA LEU A 58 4.00 -0.18 4.89
C LEU A 58 2.99 -1.31 4.59
N ASP A 59 2.82 -2.28 5.50
CA ASP A 59 1.77 -3.29 5.37
C ASP A 59 0.38 -2.67 5.46
N ILE A 60 -0.55 -3.14 4.63
CA ILE A 60 -1.96 -2.76 4.75
C ILE A 60 -2.57 -3.56 5.90
N VAL A 61 -3.18 -2.86 6.86
CA VAL A 61 -3.75 -3.47 8.08
C VAL A 61 -5.26 -3.32 8.20
N ASP A 62 -5.89 -2.47 7.35
CA ASP A 62 -7.35 -2.21 7.33
C ASP A 62 -7.80 -1.70 5.95
#